data_AF-M5UCB2-F1
#
_entry.id   AF-M5UCB2-F1
#
_cell.length_a   1.000
_cell.length_b   1.000
_cell.length_c   1.000
_cell.angle_alpha   90.00
_cell.angle_beta   90.00
_cell.angle_gamma   90.00
#
_symmetry.space_group_name_H-M   'P 1'
#
loop_
_entity.id
_entity.type
_entity.pdbx_description
1 polymer ?
#
loop_
_entity_poly.entity_id
_entity_poly.type
_entity_poly.pdbx_seq_one_letter_code
_entity_poly.pdbx_strand_id
1 'polypeptide(L)'
;MARLFQAIFAAWLLAFSGGVATPSLGSENAGDDKDYAGPAHGIVASFHPEQARPGDVVEFRVEMIRDEWGQFELHVPSHSELHSIAVEKVPVEIDGDRYRQRESLLFQPVASGTMIVGDAFVSLTTTSGVEEMQLPELRLEVLPFEKAGLSSTPEPFPLDEEGETRSTQFAGTVAAVLGVVAVALFFWLIRQNHRSIAVVESMPDESSPEEQIERLRSGEMTQCELESLLHDSNFELSSQTRSAIERSLYAKNRAAADLAAMIEAEVRT
;
A
#
# COMPACT_ATOMS: atom_id res chain seq x y z
N MET A 1 -10.84 5.61 24.24
CA MET A 1 -10.34 4.79 23.11
C MET A 1 -8.82 4.83 22.93
N ALA A 2 -8.09 5.85 23.40
CA ALA A 2 -6.64 5.95 23.24
C ALA A 2 -5.79 4.96 24.09
N ARG A 3 -6.35 4.31 25.11
CA ARG A 3 -5.61 3.38 25.99
C ARG A 3 -5.66 1.91 25.58
N LEU A 4 -6.53 1.54 24.64
CA LEU A 4 -6.62 0.16 24.14
C LEU A 4 -5.59 -0.11 23.03
N PHE A 5 -5.28 0.91 22.22
CA PHE A 5 -4.26 0.82 21.16
C PHE A 5 -2.83 0.73 21.72
N GLN A 6 -2.56 1.32 22.89
CA GLN A 6 -1.25 1.29 23.52
C GLN A 6 -0.90 -0.09 24.12
N ALA A 7 -1.91 -0.88 24.52
CA ALA A 7 -1.71 -2.22 25.06
C ALA A 7 -1.46 -3.27 23.96
N ILE A 8 -2.04 -3.09 22.77
CA ILE A 8 -1.86 -4.00 21.63
C ILE A 8 -0.47 -3.80 20.99
N PHE A 9 0.05 -2.57 20.96
CA PHE A 9 1.38 -2.30 20.42
C PHE A 9 2.53 -2.83 21.32
N ALA A 10 2.33 -2.86 22.64
CA ALA A 10 3.31 -3.40 23.59
C ALA A 10 3.37 -4.95 23.56
N ALA A 11 2.26 -5.62 23.23
CA ALA A 11 2.23 -7.07 23.10
C ALA A 11 2.89 -7.57 21.80
N TRP A 12 2.95 -6.74 20.76
CA TRP A 12 3.58 -7.08 19.48
C TRP A 12 5.12 -6.97 19.54
N LEU A 13 5.67 -6.07 20.36
CA LEU A 13 7.13 -5.91 20.52
C LEU A 13 7.80 -7.02 21.35
N LEU A 14 7.04 -7.77 22.16
CA LEU A 14 7.56 -8.86 22.99
C LEU A 14 7.57 -10.23 22.30
N ALA A 15 6.99 -10.34 21.09
CA ALA A 15 6.96 -11.58 20.32
C ALA A 15 8.10 -11.73 19.29
N PHE A 16 8.96 -10.72 19.12
CA PHE A 16 10.06 -10.70 18.15
C PHE A 16 11.48 -10.62 18.74
N SER A 17 11.62 -10.73 20.07
CA SER A 17 12.93 -10.82 20.72
C SER A 17 13.29 -12.29 21.03
N GLY A 18 13.65 -13.04 19.99
CA GLY A 18 14.08 -14.43 20.12
C GLY A 18 15.39 -14.70 19.39
N GLY A 19 16.50 -14.72 20.13
CA GLY A 19 17.67 -15.53 19.76
C GLY A 19 18.93 -14.80 19.28
N VAL A 20 19.61 -14.07 20.18
CA VAL A 20 21.05 -13.78 20.01
C VAL A 20 21.83 -14.89 20.70
N ALA A 21 22.41 -15.79 19.90
CA ALA A 21 23.41 -16.74 20.37
C ALA A 21 24.79 -16.06 20.33
N THR A 22 25.36 -15.80 21.50
CA THR A 22 26.78 -15.44 21.67
C THR A 22 27.66 -16.67 21.52
N PRO A 23 28.65 -16.70 20.61
CA PRO A 23 29.80 -17.58 20.76
C PRO A 23 30.94 -16.85 21.48
N SER A 24 31.60 -17.64 22.33
CA SER A 24 32.68 -17.30 23.23
C SER A 24 33.92 -16.72 22.55
N LEU A 25 34.54 -15.75 23.23
CA LEU A 25 35.93 -15.31 23.03
C LEU A 25 36.90 -16.50 23.06
N GLY A 26 37.50 -16.78 21.90
CA GLY A 26 38.74 -17.53 21.77
C GLY A 26 39.77 -16.62 21.13
N SER A 27 40.71 -16.12 21.93
CA SER A 27 41.89 -15.41 21.46
C SER A 27 42.90 -16.39 20.91
N GLU A 28 43.27 -16.28 19.64
CA GLU A 28 44.60 -16.74 19.20
C GLU A 28 45.06 -15.95 17.97
N ASN A 29 46.17 -15.24 18.15
CA ASN A 29 46.92 -14.53 17.12
C ASN A 29 47.48 -15.52 16.09
N ALA A 30 47.32 -15.22 14.81
CA ALA A 30 48.36 -15.48 13.82
C ALA A 30 48.12 -14.59 12.61
N GLY A 31 49.10 -13.75 12.29
CA GLY A 31 49.08 -12.87 11.14
C GLY A 31 48.90 -13.67 9.85
N ASP A 32 47.93 -13.24 9.06
CA ASP A 32 47.84 -13.54 7.65
C ASP A 32 47.67 -12.18 6.98
N ASP A 33 48.81 -11.58 6.68
CA ASP A 33 48.95 -10.36 5.90
C ASP A 33 48.57 -10.72 4.46
N LYS A 34 47.27 -10.90 4.24
CA LYS A 34 46.71 -11.02 2.91
C LYS A 34 46.61 -9.60 2.37
N ASP A 35 47.47 -9.33 1.40
CA ASP A 35 47.30 -8.31 0.37
C ASP A 35 45.92 -8.46 -0.27
N TYR A 36 44.87 -8.00 0.42
CA TYR A 36 43.60 -7.69 -0.17
C TYR A 36 43.80 -6.36 -0.86
N ALA A 37 44.15 -6.40 -2.14
CA ALA A 37 43.76 -5.33 -3.04
C ALA A 37 42.23 -5.22 -2.92
N GLY A 38 41.77 -4.35 -2.02
CA GLY A 38 40.36 -4.13 -1.79
C GLY A 38 39.68 -3.73 -3.09
N PRO A 39 38.36 -3.97 -3.22
CA PRO A 39 37.61 -3.48 -4.39
C PRO A 39 37.98 -2.02 -4.64
N ALA A 40 38.34 -1.71 -5.88
CA ALA A 40 38.79 -0.37 -6.23
C ALA A 40 37.71 0.66 -5.83
N HIS A 41 38.13 1.71 -5.12
CA HIS A 41 37.24 2.73 -4.53
C HIS A 41 36.11 2.20 -3.63
N GLY A 42 36.22 0.98 -3.09
CA GLY A 42 35.20 0.40 -2.21
C GLY A 42 33.89 0.02 -2.92
N ILE A 43 33.93 -0.16 -4.25
CA ILE A 43 32.77 -0.51 -5.08
C ILE A 43 32.75 -2.02 -5.35
N VAL A 44 31.64 -2.68 -5.01
CA VAL A 44 31.43 -4.12 -5.21
C VAL A 44 30.17 -4.34 -6.04
N ALA A 45 30.27 -5.20 -7.05
CA ALA A 45 29.16 -5.58 -7.91
C ALA A 45 28.88 -7.08 -7.79
N SER A 46 27.61 -7.49 -7.77
CA SER A 46 27.21 -8.91 -7.61
C SER A 46 25.76 -9.17 -8.03
N PHE A 47 25.46 -10.43 -8.35
CA PHE A 47 24.10 -10.89 -8.62
C PHE A 47 23.44 -11.50 -7.38
N HIS A 48 22.15 -11.24 -7.20
CA HIS A 48 21.33 -11.82 -6.15
C HIS A 48 19.98 -12.29 -6.73
N PRO A 49 19.66 -13.60 -6.71
CA PRO A 49 20.56 -14.72 -6.38
C PRO A 49 21.67 -14.94 -7.42
N GLU A 50 22.73 -15.67 -7.05
CA GLU A 50 23.83 -16.03 -7.98
C GLU A 50 23.40 -17.03 -9.07
N GLN A 51 22.34 -17.79 -8.79
CA GLN A 51 21.73 -18.73 -9.72
C GLN A 51 20.24 -18.45 -9.84
N ALA A 52 19.71 -18.52 -11.05
CA ALA A 52 18.31 -18.24 -11.36
C ALA A 52 17.76 -19.25 -12.36
N ARG A 53 16.44 -19.24 -12.58
CA ARG A 53 15.78 -19.93 -13.70
C ARG A 53 15.23 -18.89 -14.69
N PRO A 54 14.94 -19.27 -15.93
CA PRO A 54 14.29 -18.35 -16.87
C PRO A 54 12.97 -17.86 -16.28
N GLY A 55 12.72 -16.56 -16.33
CA GLY A 55 11.54 -15.94 -15.76
C GLY A 55 11.67 -15.51 -14.30
N ASP A 56 12.70 -15.95 -13.56
CA ASP A 56 12.97 -15.42 -12.22
C ASP A 56 13.41 -13.96 -12.27
N VAL A 57 13.20 -13.23 -11.18
CA VAL A 57 13.73 -11.87 -11.02
C VAL A 57 15.08 -11.94 -10.33
N VAL A 58 16.10 -11.34 -10.94
CA VAL A 58 17.48 -11.29 -10.44
C VAL A 58 17.90 -9.84 -10.26
N GLU A 59 18.54 -9.55 -9.14
CA GLU A 59 19.10 -8.24 -8.83
C GLU A 59 20.59 -8.20 -9.18
N PHE A 60 20.97 -7.30 -10.07
CA PHE A 60 22.36 -6.85 -10.23
C PHE A 60 22.60 -5.68 -9.29
N ARG A 61 23.32 -5.94 -8.20
CA ARG A 61 23.56 -4.98 -7.13
C ARG A 61 24.98 -4.44 -7.24
N VAL A 62 25.10 -3.12 -7.28
CA VAL A 62 26.37 -2.41 -7.12
C VAL A 62 26.31 -1.56 -5.86
N GLU A 63 27.30 -1.74 -5.00
CA GLU A 63 27.37 -1.10 -3.70
C GLU A 63 28.72 -0.45 -3.49
N MET A 64 28.70 0.79 -3.02
CA MET A 64 29.89 1.57 -2.69
C MET A 64 29.93 1.81 -1.19
N ILE A 65 31.06 1.51 -0.55
CA ILE A 65 31.31 1.81 0.87
C ILE A 65 32.68 2.48 1.00
N ARG A 66 32.70 3.75 1.43
CA ARG A 66 33.89 4.60 1.46
C ARG A 66 33.98 5.44 2.72
N ASP A 67 35.19 5.82 3.10
CA ASP A 67 35.43 6.70 4.26
C ASP A 67 35.35 8.18 3.87
N GLU A 68 35.54 8.48 2.59
CA GLU A 68 35.43 9.81 2.02
C GLU A 68 34.16 9.96 1.17
N TRP A 69 33.69 11.21 1.04
CA TRP A 69 32.52 11.49 0.23
C TRP A 69 32.76 11.11 -1.24
N GLY A 70 31.80 10.40 -1.80
CA GLY A 70 31.71 10.13 -3.23
C GLY A 70 30.29 9.73 -3.58
N GLN A 71 29.93 9.94 -4.84
CA GLN A 71 28.67 9.49 -5.41
C GLN A 71 28.97 8.79 -6.73
N PHE A 72 28.34 7.65 -6.97
CA PHE A 72 28.51 6.93 -8.21
C PHE A 72 27.23 6.87 -9.04
N GLU A 73 27.39 6.76 -10.36
CA GLU A 73 26.31 6.44 -11.30
C GLU A 73 26.69 5.17 -12.07
N LEU A 74 25.77 4.20 -12.10
CA LEU A 74 25.98 2.94 -12.78
C LEU A 74 25.47 2.97 -14.22
N HIS A 75 26.32 2.49 -15.13
CA HIS A 75 25.99 2.33 -16.54
C HIS A 75 26.16 0.85 -16.93
N VAL A 76 25.06 0.21 -17.29
CA VAL A 76 25.06 -1.20 -17.74
C VAL A 76 24.55 -1.24 -19.19
N PRO A 77 25.28 -1.88 -20.13
CA PRO A 77 24.81 -2.04 -21.50
C PRO A 77 23.59 -2.97 -21.56
N SER A 78 22.70 -2.74 -22.53
CA SER A 78 21.56 -3.62 -22.76
C SER A 78 22.02 -5.02 -23.16
N HIS A 79 21.43 -6.05 -22.54
CA HIS A 79 21.72 -7.45 -22.84
C HIS A 79 20.50 -8.12 -23.48
N SER A 80 20.69 -8.84 -24.60
CA SER A 80 19.57 -9.44 -25.36
C SER A 80 18.81 -10.52 -24.61
N GLU A 81 19.46 -11.16 -23.63
CA GLU A 81 18.89 -12.28 -22.86
C GLU A 81 18.49 -11.90 -21.43
N LEU A 82 18.70 -10.64 -21.02
CA LEU A 82 18.25 -10.10 -19.73
C LEU A 82 17.24 -9.00 -20.00
N HIS A 83 15.98 -9.26 -19.66
CA HIS A 83 14.95 -8.23 -19.75
C HIS A 83 15.07 -7.28 -18.54
N SER A 84 15.30 -6.00 -18.78
CA SER A 84 15.34 -4.99 -17.72
C SER A 84 13.93 -4.70 -17.21
N ILE A 85 13.72 -4.87 -15.91
CA ILE A 85 12.44 -4.63 -15.23
C ILE A 85 12.42 -3.24 -14.61
N ALA A 86 13.41 -2.95 -13.77
CA ALA A 86 13.43 -1.74 -12.96
C ALA A 86 14.86 -1.38 -12.53
N VAL A 87 15.01 -0.12 -12.10
CA VAL A 87 16.23 0.41 -11.50
C VAL A 87 15.87 1.00 -10.15
N GLU A 88 16.55 0.55 -9.11
CA GLU A 88 16.41 1.06 -7.74
C GLU A 88 17.69 1.78 -7.33
N LYS A 89 17.55 3.03 -6.89
CA LYS A 89 18.67 3.87 -6.45
C LYS A 89 18.50 4.18 -4.98
N VAL A 90 19.44 3.71 -4.15
CA VAL A 90 19.59 4.16 -2.77
C VAL A 90 20.60 5.31 -2.79
N PRO A 91 20.20 6.51 -2.34
CA PRO A 91 21.08 7.67 -2.34
C PRO A 91 22.27 7.46 -1.41
N VAL A 92 23.22 8.40 -1.45
CA VAL A 92 24.34 8.39 -0.51
C VAL A 92 23.81 8.61 0.91
N GLU A 93 24.09 7.64 1.78
CA GLU A 93 23.77 7.67 3.21
C GLU A 93 25.06 7.55 4.03
N ILE A 94 25.02 8.06 5.26
CA ILE A 94 26.11 7.88 6.21
C ILE A 94 25.70 6.76 7.16
N ASP A 95 26.45 5.67 7.14
CA ASP A 95 26.27 4.51 8.03
C ASP A 95 27.51 4.39 8.93
N GLY A 96 27.37 4.85 10.18
CA GLY A 96 28.50 5.05 11.08
C GLY A 96 29.40 6.18 10.60
N ASP A 97 30.69 5.88 10.36
CA ASP A 97 31.70 6.82 9.87
C ASP A 97 31.97 6.67 8.36
N ARG A 98 31.12 5.93 7.63
CA ARG A 98 31.33 5.60 6.21
C ARG A 98 30.15 6.05 5.34
N TYR A 99 30.47 6.51 4.14
CA TYR A 99 29.50 6.80 3.09
C TYR A 99 29.14 5.52 2.36
N ARG A 100 27.84 5.26 2.26
CA ARG A 100 27.27 4.11 1.56
C ARG A 100 26.33 4.57 0.46
N GLN A 101 26.42 3.94 -0.70
CA GLN A 101 25.45 4.11 -1.78
C GLN A 101 25.21 2.75 -2.44
N ARG A 102 23.98 2.53 -2.93
CA ARG A 102 23.64 1.29 -3.66
C ARG A 102 22.77 1.60 -4.86
N GLU A 103 23.09 0.97 -5.98
CA GLU A 103 22.24 0.97 -7.18
C GLU A 103 21.99 -0.49 -7.59
N SER A 104 20.72 -0.82 -7.78
CA SER A 104 20.26 -2.17 -8.08
C SER A 104 19.46 -2.17 -9.38
N LEU A 105 19.85 -3.00 -10.34
CA LEU A 105 19.10 -3.24 -11.57
C LEU A 105 18.40 -4.58 -11.46
N LEU A 106 17.09 -4.59 -11.66
CA LEU A 106 16.29 -5.80 -11.66
C LEU A 106 16.15 -6.33 -13.08
N PHE A 107 16.54 -7.58 -13.29
CA PHE A 107 16.52 -8.27 -14.57
C PHE A 107 15.68 -9.55 -14.49
N GLN A 108 15.11 -9.93 -15.63
CA GLN A 108 14.46 -11.22 -15.83
C GLN A 108 15.19 -11.97 -16.95
N PRO A 109 15.89 -13.08 -16.66
CA PRO A 109 16.50 -13.90 -17.68
C PRO A 109 15.44 -14.59 -18.56
N VAL A 110 15.60 -14.54 -19.88
CA VAL A 110 14.61 -15.12 -20.81
C VAL A 110 14.96 -16.53 -21.26
N ALA A 111 16.22 -16.95 -21.10
CA ALA A 111 16.73 -18.24 -21.55
C ALA A 111 17.68 -18.86 -20.51
N SER A 112 17.80 -20.18 -20.53
CA SER A 112 18.79 -20.90 -19.71
C SER A 112 20.19 -20.80 -20.33
N GLY A 113 21.22 -20.71 -19.50
CA GLY A 113 22.61 -20.59 -19.94
C GLY A 113 23.45 -19.76 -18.96
N THR A 114 24.69 -19.51 -19.32
CA THR A 114 25.55 -18.56 -18.59
C THR A 114 25.45 -17.20 -19.25
N MET A 115 24.89 -16.23 -18.55
CA MET A 115 24.82 -14.85 -19.01
C MET A 115 25.99 -14.05 -18.44
N ILE A 116 26.58 -13.18 -19.26
CA ILE A 116 27.74 -12.38 -18.88
C ILE A 116 27.36 -10.91 -19.04
N VAL A 117 27.38 -10.18 -17.92
CA VAL A 117 27.29 -8.72 -17.94
C VAL A 117 28.73 -8.19 -17.98
N GLY A 118 29.17 -7.93 -19.21
CA GLY A 118 30.43 -7.24 -19.50
C GLY A 118 30.21 -5.76 -19.80
N ASP A 119 31.30 -5.00 -19.84
CA ASP A 119 31.33 -3.57 -20.22
C ASP A 119 30.46 -2.64 -19.36
N ALA A 120 30.03 -3.10 -18.18
CA ALA A 120 29.43 -2.22 -17.19
C ALA A 120 30.51 -1.29 -16.62
N PHE A 121 30.18 -0.02 -16.45
CA PHE A 121 31.08 0.96 -15.88
C PHE A 121 30.35 1.87 -14.90
N VAL A 122 31.13 2.51 -14.06
CA VAL A 122 30.67 3.40 -13.00
C VAL A 122 31.36 4.76 -13.15
N SER A 123 30.55 5.82 -13.15
CA SER A 123 31.02 7.20 -13.10
C SER A 123 31.05 7.64 -11.65
N LEU A 124 32.24 7.75 -11.06
CA LEU A 124 32.46 8.11 -9.67
C LEU A 124 32.79 9.60 -9.54
N THR A 125 31.88 10.36 -8.93
CA THR A 125 32.07 11.75 -8.57
C THR A 125 32.63 11.85 -7.16
N THR A 126 33.80 12.48 -7.03
CA THR A 126 34.47 12.75 -5.76
C THR A 126 34.79 14.24 -5.62
N THR A 127 35.36 14.65 -4.48
CA THR A 127 35.90 16.00 -4.30
C THR A 127 37.00 16.36 -5.29
N SER A 128 37.67 15.34 -5.85
CA SER A 128 38.81 15.47 -6.77
C SER A 128 38.40 15.57 -8.23
N GLY A 129 37.13 15.30 -8.55
CA GLY A 129 36.60 15.24 -9.91
C GLY A 129 35.79 13.97 -10.18
N VAL A 130 35.49 13.75 -11.46
CA VAL A 130 34.78 12.57 -11.96
C VAL A 130 35.78 11.58 -12.53
N GLU A 131 35.69 10.33 -12.10
CA GLU A 131 36.51 9.21 -12.57
C GLU A 131 35.60 8.11 -13.13
N GLU A 132 35.94 7.55 -14.29
CA GLU A 132 35.24 6.40 -14.87
C GLU A 132 35.98 5.12 -14.53
N MET A 133 35.25 4.13 -14.02
CA MET A 133 35.77 2.83 -13.62
C MET A 133 34.98 1.71 -14.29
N GLN A 134 35.68 0.80 -14.95
CA GLN A 134 35.06 -0.41 -15.48
C GLN A 134 34.82 -1.43 -14.35
N LEU A 135 33.62 -1.98 -14.29
CA LEU A 135 33.29 -3.06 -13.35
C LEU A 135 33.84 -4.40 -13.86
N PRO A 136 34.16 -5.34 -12.96
CA PRO A 136 34.52 -6.69 -13.36
C PRO A 136 33.34 -7.35 -14.09
N GLU A 137 33.67 -8.20 -15.06
CA GLU A 137 32.66 -9.03 -15.73
C GLU A 137 31.98 -9.94 -14.71
N LEU A 138 30.65 -9.88 -14.65
CA LEU A 138 29.86 -10.69 -13.75
C LEU A 138 29.06 -11.73 -14.52
N ARG A 139 29.01 -12.93 -13.95
CA ARG A 139 28.36 -14.09 -14.57
C ARG A 139 27.13 -14.47 -13.76
N LEU A 140 26.03 -14.67 -14.44
CA LEU A 140 24.79 -15.21 -13.89
C LEU A 140 24.56 -16.59 -14.49
N GLU A 141 24.39 -17.60 -13.64
CA GLU A 141 24.06 -18.95 -14.08
C GLU A 141 22.55 -19.15 -14.07
N VAL A 142 21.97 -19.38 -15.26
CA VAL A 142 20.53 -19.58 -15.43
C VAL A 142 20.27 -21.05 -15.72
N LEU A 143 19.78 -21.75 -14.70
CA LEU A 143 19.51 -23.19 -14.74
C LEU A 143 18.31 -23.49 -15.64
N PRO A 144 18.36 -24.54 -16.47
CA PRO A 144 17.21 -24.97 -17.25
C PRO A 144 16.10 -25.44 -16.31
N PHE A 145 14.85 -25.34 -16.79
CA PHE A 145 13.77 -26.07 -16.15
C PHE A 145 14.07 -27.57 -16.21
N GLU A 146 13.72 -28.27 -15.13
CA GLU A 146 13.67 -29.72 -15.15
C GLU A 146 12.78 -30.13 -16.32
N LYS A 147 13.19 -31.16 -17.08
CA LYS A 147 12.38 -31.67 -18.17
C LYS A 147 11.02 -32.03 -17.59
N ALA A 148 10.02 -31.19 -17.85
CA ALA A 148 8.64 -31.54 -17.61
C ALA A 148 8.45 -32.87 -18.37
N GLY A 149 8.10 -33.93 -17.62
CA GLY A 149 7.66 -35.15 -18.26
C GLY A 149 6.57 -34.72 -19.23
N LEU A 150 6.75 -34.99 -20.52
CA LEU A 150 5.74 -34.74 -21.55
C LEU A 150 4.59 -35.73 -21.31
N SER A 151 3.90 -35.58 -20.17
CA SER A 151 2.68 -36.29 -19.88
C SER A 151 1.65 -35.73 -20.82
N SER A 152 1.21 -36.56 -21.77
CA SER A 152 0.05 -36.27 -22.60
C SER A 152 -1.26 -36.34 -21.79
N THR A 153 -1.18 -36.66 -20.50
CA THR A 153 -2.29 -36.63 -19.56
C THR A 153 -2.36 -35.23 -18.97
N PRO A 154 -3.46 -34.47 -19.18
CA PRO A 154 -3.69 -33.21 -18.50
C PRO A 154 -3.56 -33.42 -17.01
N GLU A 155 -2.81 -32.56 -16.31
CA GLU A 155 -2.90 -32.52 -14.86
C GLU A 155 -4.36 -32.21 -14.50
N PRO A 156 -4.97 -33.01 -13.60
CA PRO A 156 -6.32 -32.70 -13.13
C PRO A 156 -6.27 -31.31 -12.52
N PHE A 157 -7.31 -30.51 -12.79
CA PHE A 157 -7.51 -29.26 -12.06
C PHE A 157 -7.37 -29.56 -10.56
N PRO A 158 -6.72 -28.68 -9.77
CA PRO A 158 -6.79 -28.80 -8.33
C PRO A 158 -8.28 -28.90 -7.99
N LEU A 159 -8.67 -30.07 -7.48
CA LEU A 159 -10.01 -30.23 -6.94
C LEU A 159 -10.13 -29.13 -5.90
N ASP A 160 -11.19 -28.33 -5.99
CA ASP A 160 -11.57 -27.46 -4.89
C ASP A 160 -11.45 -28.30 -3.63
N GLU A 161 -10.57 -27.90 -2.71
CA GLU A 161 -10.53 -28.53 -1.40
C GLU A 161 -11.87 -28.22 -0.74
N GLU A 162 -12.87 -29.05 -1.04
CA GLU A 162 -14.14 -29.07 -0.34
C GLU A 162 -13.83 -29.43 1.11
N GLY A 163 -13.70 -28.39 1.92
CA GLY A 163 -13.52 -28.51 3.35
C GLY A 163 -12.07 -28.55 3.78
N GLU A 164 -11.29 -27.52 3.42
CA GLU A 164 -10.41 -26.92 4.42
C GLU A 164 -11.29 -26.75 5.67
N THR A 165 -11.03 -27.55 6.71
CA THR A 165 -11.80 -27.52 7.95
C THR A 165 -11.71 -26.12 8.49
N ARG A 166 -12.72 -25.30 8.15
CA ARG A 166 -12.84 -23.90 8.54
C ARG A 166 -12.70 -23.90 10.04
N SER A 167 -11.51 -23.48 10.49
CA SER A 167 -11.07 -23.54 11.87
C SER A 167 -12.25 -23.11 12.76
N THR A 168 -12.70 -24.01 13.62
CA THR A 168 -13.81 -23.78 14.57
C THR A 168 -13.53 -22.54 15.43
N GLN A 169 -12.27 -22.10 15.49
CA GLN A 169 -11.81 -20.89 16.14
C GLN A 169 -12.23 -19.62 15.39
N PHE A 170 -12.29 -19.62 14.05
CA PHE A 170 -12.72 -18.46 13.25
C PHE A 170 -14.24 -18.24 13.34
N ALA A 171 -15.03 -19.32 13.35
CA ALA A 171 -16.46 -19.22 13.61
C ALA A 171 -16.75 -18.71 15.04
N GLY A 172 -15.96 -19.16 16.02
CA GLY A 172 -16.04 -18.68 17.40
C GLY A 172 -15.69 -17.21 17.57
N THR A 173 -14.62 -16.72 16.91
CA THR A 173 -14.24 -15.31 16.97
C THR A 173 -15.23 -14.40 16.28
N VAL A 174 -15.77 -14.78 15.12
CA VAL A 174 -16.82 -14.01 14.44
C VAL A 174 -18.09 -13.92 15.30
N ALA A 175 -18.51 -15.03 15.92
CA ALA A 175 -19.65 -15.02 16.83
C ALA A 175 -19.42 -14.14 18.06
N ALA A 176 -18.22 -14.17 18.65
CA ALA A 176 -17.86 -13.33 19.79
C ALA A 176 -17.86 -11.83 19.42
N VAL A 177 -17.31 -11.47 18.27
CA VAL A 177 -17.29 -10.08 17.79
C VAL A 177 -18.71 -9.59 17.52
N LEU A 178 -19.55 -10.38 16.85
CA LEU A 178 -20.96 -10.04 16.63
C LEU A 178 -21.72 -9.87 17.95
N GLY A 179 -21.45 -10.72 18.95
CA GLY A 179 -22.02 -10.59 20.29
C GLY A 179 -21.64 -9.27 20.97
N VAL A 180 -20.35 -8.88 20.92
CA VAL A 180 -19.89 -7.61 21.50
C VAL A 180 -20.51 -6.41 20.79
N VAL A 181 -20.60 -6.45 19.45
CA VAL A 181 -21.24 -5.39 18.66
C VAL A 181 -22.73 -5.28 18.99
N ALA A 182 -23.45 -6.39 19.11
CA ALA A 182 -24.86 -6.40 19.48
C ALA A 182 -25.09 -5.83 20.89
N VAL A 183 -24.25 -6.18 21.86
CA VAL A 183 -24.33 -5.63 23.23
C VAL A 183 -24.00 -4.14 23.24
N ALA A 184 -23.01 -3.69 22.46
CA ALA A 184 -22.67 -2.28 22.34
C ALA A 184 -23.82 -1.47 21.69
N LEU A 185 -24.44 -2.00 20.64
CA LEU A 185 -25.62 -1.40 20.00
C LEU A 185 -26.81 -1.36 20.96
N PHE A 186 -27.04 -2.42 21.73
CA PHE A 186 -28.11 -2.46 22.73
C PHE A 186 -27.89 -1.40 23.83
N PHE A 187 -26.67 -1.28 24.35
CA PHE A 187 -26.32 -0.21 25.30
C PHE A 187 -26.39 1.18 24.69
N TRP A 188 -26.02 1.33 23.42
CA TRP A 188 -26.12 2.60 22.69
C TRP A 188 -27.58 3.02 22.51
N LEU A 189 -28.47 2.10 22.12
CA LEU A 189 -29.91 2.35 21.99
C LEU A 189 -30.56 2.73 23.33
N ILE A 190 -30.23 2.01 24.42
CA ILE A 190 -30.70 2.37 25.76
C ILE A 190 -30.19 3.76 26.15
N ARG A 191 -28.92 4.06 25.88
CA ARG A 191 -28.34 5.38 26.19
C ARG A 191 -28.94 6.48 25.31
N GLN A 192 -29.31 6.20 24.07
CA GLN A 192 -29.99 7.15 23.18
C GLN A 192 -31.40 7.45 23.68
N ASN A 193 -32.12 6.43 24.16
CA ASN A 193 -33.44 6.60 24.77
C ASN A 193 -33.39 7.31 26.14
N HIS A 194 -32.27 7.22 26.88
CA HIS A 194 -32.05 8.04 28.07
C HIS A 194 -31.51 9.45 27.75
N ARG A 195 -30.91 9.66 26.57
CA ARG A 195 -30.48 10.97 26.08
C ARG A 195 -31.62 11.78 25.44
N SER A 196 -32.68 11.15 24.96
CA SER A 196 -33.86 11.86 24.43
C SER A 196 -34.68 12.59 25.50
N ILE A 197 -34.37 12.41 26.80
CA ILE A 197 -34.97 13.19 27.90
C ILE A 197 -34.06 14.35 28.36
N ALA A 198 -32.82 14.43 27.88
CA ALA A 198 -31.90 15.51 28.22
C ALA A 198 -31.25 16.08 26.96
N VAL A 199 -31.70 17.29 26.61
CA VAL A 199 -31.25 18.15 25.49
C VAL A 199 -31.98 17.87 24.17
N VAL A 200 -33.24 18.32 24.12
CA VAL A 200 -33.79 18.95 22.92
C VAL A 200 -33.88 20.44 23.24
N GLU A 201 -32.85 21.18 22.86
CA GLU A 201 -32.97 22.60 22.54
C GLU A 201 -32.41 22.77 21.13
N SER A 202 -33.04 22.06 20.19
CA SER A 202 -33.03 22.40 18.77
C SER A 202 -34.39 23.04 18.52
N MET A 203 -34.38 24.32 18.16
CA MET A 203 -35.58 25.07 17.79
C MET A 203 -36.41 24.27 16.79
N PRO A 204 -37.74 24.15 16.98
CA PRO A 204 -38.60 23.68 15.92
C PRO A 204 -38.69 24.83 14.91
N ASP A 205 -38.15 24.66 13.72
CA ASP A 205 -38.57 25.48 12.59
C ASP A 205 -39.92 24.89 12.14
N GLU A 206 -40.98 25.29 12.84
CA GLU A 206 -42.37 24.99 12.47
C GLU A 206 -42.80 25.83 11.26
N SER A 207 -41.99 25.86 10.19
CA SER A 207 -42.45 26.47 8.94
C SER A 207 -43.42 25.51 8.26
N SER A 208 -44.66 25.97 8.08
CA SER A 208 -45.70 25.20 7.41
C SER A 208 -45.23 24.80 6.00
N PRO A 209 -45.60 23.61 5.49
CA PRO A 209 -45.32 23.19 4.11
C PRO A 209 -45.62 24.26 3.05
N GLU A 210 -46.66 25.05 3.28
CA GLU A 210 -47.06 26.15 2.39
C GLU A 210 -46.06 27.32 2.39
N GLU A 211 -45.45 27.62 3.54
CA GLU A 211 -44.43 28.68 3.66
C GLU A 211 -43.11 28.26 2.98
N GLN A 212 -42.77 26.97 3.05
CA GLN A 212 -41.58 26.43 2.39
C GLN A 212 -41.73 26.41 0.86
N ILE A 213 -42.94 26.11 0.35
CA ILE A 213 -43.26 26.20 -1.09
C ILE A 213 -43.16 27.66 -1.57
N GLU A 214 -43.65 28.62 -0.81
CA GLU A 214 -43.59 30.03 -1.19
C GLU A 214 -42.15 30.58 -1.17
N ARG A 215 -41.34 30.17 -0.20
CA ARG A 215 -39.90 30.49 -0.14
C ARG A 215 -39.09 29.86 -1.28
N LEU A 216 -39.51 28.67 -1.73
CA LEU A 216 -38.91 28.03 -2.90
C LEU A 216 -39.27 28.80 -4.19
N ARG A 217 -40.51 29.31 -4.30
CA ARG A 217 -40.94 30.16 -5.43
C ARG A 217 -40.24 31.51 -5.46
N SER A 218 -40.05 32.14 -4.30
CA SER A 218 -39.32 33.41 -4.20
C SER A 218 -37.83 33.28 -4.49
N GLY A 219 -37.30 32.05 -4.54
CA GLY A 219 -35.88 31.77 -4.78
C GLY A 219 -34.99 32.05 -3.57
N GLU A 220 -35.58 32.35 -2.41
CA GLU A 220 -34.88 32.68 -1.17
C GLU A 220 -34.39 31.44 -0.41
N MET A 221 -34.78 30.25 -0.85
CA MET A 221 -34.35 29.00 -0.23
C MET A 221 -32.88 28.70 -0.53
N THR A 222 -32.11 28.55 0.54
CA THR A 222 -30.68 28.22 0.49
C THR A 222 -30.48 26.74 0.18
N GLN A 223 -29.27 26.37 -0.24
CA GLN A 223 -28.94 24.99 -0.58
C GLN A 223 -29.09 24.04 0.61
N CYS A 224 -28.68 24.48 1.81
CA CYS A 224 -28.79 23.68 3.03
C CYS A 224 -30.25 23.44 3.44
N GLU A 225 -31.15 24.39 3.19
CA GLU A 225 -32.58 24.23 3.48
C GLU A 225 -33.24 23.24 2.51
N LEU A 226 -32.84 23.25 1.23
CA LEU A 226 -33.26 22.25 0.24
C LEU A 226 -32.76 20.83 0.56
N GLU A 227 -31.53 20.71 1.06
CA GLU A 227 -30.99 19.44 1.56
C GLU A 227 -31.73 18.96 2.81
N SER A 228 -32.10 19.88 3.71
CA SER A 228 -32.92 19.57 4.88
C SER A 228 -34.31 19.06 4.47
N LEU A 229 -34.94 19.67 3.46
CA LEU A 229 -36.24 19.24 2.94
C LEU A 229 -36.20 17.80 2.37
N LEU A 230 -35.09 17.41 1.73
CA LEU A 230 -34.90 16.03 1.24
C LEU A 230 -34.84 14.98 2.36
N HIS A 231 -34.42 15.40 3.57
CA HIS A 231 -34.21 14.53 4.72
C HIS A 231 -35.31 14.66 5.79
N ASP A 232 -36.23 15.60 5.62
CA ASP A 232 -37.34 15.80 6.56
C ASP A 232 -38.38 14.69 6.39
N SER A 233 -38.55 13.88 7.44
CA SER A 233 -39.54 12.81 7.51
C SER A 233 -40.99 13.29 7.49
N ASN A 234 -41.24 14.59 7.67
CA ASN A 234 -42.58 15.18 7.61
C ASN A 234 -43.07 15.37 6.18
N PHE A 235 -42.19 15.31 5.17
CA PHE A 235 -42.55 15.37 3.76
C PHE A 235 -42.33 14.01 3.11
N GLU A 236 -43.42 13.25 2.89
CA GLU A 236 -43.39 12.04 2.09
C GLU A 236 -43.28 12.38 0.60
N LEU A 237 -42.11 12.86 0.17
CA LEU A 237 -41.84 13.18 -1.22
C LEU A 237 -41.73 11.89 -2.05
N SER A 238 -42.34 11.87 -3.23
CA SER A 238 -42.19 10.76 -4.16
C SER A 238 -40.74 10.65 -4.64
N SER A 239 -40.36 9.45 -5.08
CA SER A 239 -39.02 9.21 -5.65
C SER A 239 -38.72 10.08 -6.87
N GLN A 240 -39.76 10.47 -7.62
CA GLN A 240 -39.65 11.35 -8.78
C GLN A 240 -39.31 12.78 -8.37
N THR A 241 -40.03 13.33 -7.38
CA THR A 241 -39.81 14.70 -6.88
C THR A 241 -38.49 14.81 -6.13
N ARG A 242 -38.12 13.80 -5.35
CA ARG A 242 -36.81 13.69 -4.71
C ARG A 242 -35.68 13.74 -5.73
N SER A 243 -35.77 12.94 -6.79
CA SER A 243 -34.79 12.91 -7.87
C SER A 243 -34.68 14.25 -8.62
N ALA A 244 -35.78 14.98 -8.76
CA ALA A 244 -35.81 16.29 -9.42
C ALA A 244 -35.09 17.36 -8.56
N ILE A 245 -35.35 17.37 -7.25
CA ILE A 245 -34.68 18.25 -6.30
C ILE A 245 -33.17 17.95 -6.27
N GLU A 246 -32.77 16.68 -6.15
CA GLU A 246 -31.35 16.28 -6.15
C GLU A 246 -30.63 16.69 -7.43
N ARG A 247 -31.24 16.48 -8.61
CA ARG A 247 -30.64 16.94 -9.88
C ARG A 247 -30.46 18.45 -9.91
N SER A 248 -31.44 19.21 -9.42
CA SER A 248 -31.34 20.67 -9.39
C SER A 248 -30.24 21.16 -8.43
N LEU A 249 -30.07 20.45 -7.31
CA LEU A 249 -29.09 20.75 -6.27
C LEU A 249 -27.66 20.51 -6.78
N TYR A 250 -27.43 19.34 -7.40
CA TYR A 250 -26.08 18.92 -7.82
C TYR A 250 -25.69 19.36 -9.23
N ALA A 251 -26.64 19.57 -10.15
CA ALA A 251 -26.34 20.03 -11.51
C ALA A 251 -26.28 21.56 -11.66
N LYS A 252 -26.41 22.33 -10.56
CA LYS A 252 -26.44 23.81 -10.54
C LYS A 252 -27.46 24.44 -11.52
N ASN A 253 -28.50 23.70 -11.89
CA ASN A 253 -29.56 24.18 -12.76
C ASN A 253 -30.83 24.37 -11.93
N ARG A 254 -31.13 25.61 -11.52
CA ARG A 254 -32.27 25.95 -10.66
C ARG A 254 -33.46 26.41 -11.50
N ALA A 255 -34.41 25.52 -11.75
CA ALA A 255 -35.76 25.88 -12.17
C ALA A 255 -36.70 25.86 -10.96
N ALA A 256 -36.55 26.84 -10.06
CA ALA A 256 -37.21 26.88 -8.75
C ALA A 256 -38.75 26.81 -8.83
N ALA A 257 -39.34 27.41 -9.87
CA ALA A 257 -40.79 27.38 -10.10
C ALA A 257 -41.31 25.97 -10.41
N ASP A 258 -40.55 25.17 -11.17
CA ASP A 258 -40.94 23.81 -11.54
C ASP A 258 -40.86 22.86 -10.34
N LEU A 259 -39.85 23.03 -9.48
CA LEU A 259 -39.70 22.26 -8.25
C LEU A 259 -40.81 22.59 -7.23
N ALA A 260 -41.17 23.86 -7.09
CA ALA A 260 -42.26 24.28 -6.22
C ALA A 260 -43.61 23.71 -6.67
N ALA A 261 -43.86 23.65 -7.98
CA ALA A 261 -45.07 23.03 -8.52
C ALA A 261 -45.14 21.52 -8.26
N MET A 262 -44.01 20.81 -8.33
CA MET A 262 -43.94 19.37 -8.02
C MET A 262 -44.19 19.09 -6.54
N ILE A 263 -43.60 19.89 -5.64
CA ILE A 263 -43.79 19.74 -4.19
C ILE A 263 -45.22 20.10 -3.79
N GLU A 264 -45.82 21.17 -4.34
CA GLU A 264 -47.22 21.52 -4.07
C GLU A 264 -48.21 20.42 -4.50
N ALA A 265 -47.95 19.80 -5.66
CA ALA A 265 -48.79 18.70 -6.15
C ALA A 265 -48.79 17.51 -5.18
N GLU A 266 -47.65 17.18 -4.58
CA GLU A 266 -47.55 16.07 -3.64
C GLU A 266 -48.12 16.39 -2.26
N VAL A 267 -47.91 17.61 -1.76
CA VAL A 267 -48.43 18.03 -0.44
C VAL A 267 -49.97 18.13 -0.42
N ARG A 268 -50.62 18.34 -1.57
CA ARG A 268 -52.09 18.40 -1.70
C ARG A 268 -52.76 17.01 -1.87
N THR A 269 -51.98 15.95 -2.08
CA THR A 269 -52.50 14.59 -2.35
C THR A 269 -52.60 13.77 -1.07
#